data_AF-A0A960U566-F1
#
_entry.id   AF-A0A960U566-F1
#
_cell.length_a   1.000
_cell.length_b   1.000
_cell.length_c   1.000
_cell.angle_alpha   90.00
_cell.angle_beta   90.00
_cell.angle_gamma   90.00
#
_symmetry.space_group_name_H-M   'P 1'
#
loop_
_entity.id
_entity.type
_entity.pdbx_description
1 polymer ?
#
loop_
_entity_poly.entity_id
_entity_poly.type
_entity_poly.pdbx_seq_one_letter_code
_entity_poly.pdbx_strand_id
1 'polypeptide(L)'
;MKVKVNQILTIIIIYTLSIFSVSVLAQDLSSEPKIDTVKEMIQKEYEKKWYNQVNFSGFVDVYYNYTMNNSQGAQVNHAGTMHKYNKQFAVSSVELDIEKVPEKKSPWGFRIDFQNGQNNAFQENSSYVSNSIFNMNMLQQAYVSLYFPIYKGIQFDMGKMTSHAEVDAIESKDNYTYTMGYLSYNIPFIATGARAKATLSDSWAFTLYFYDNVTGTGYINYNKRNTNAQEFLADTNQHYYNVGSTKAQTVGTKLEGDVVKEKVSMSWNTIYGNEYANGRVDNQTYYYNQIANAPTPSSPGYKIKYDYYFINNIYFTFHLLERLSF
;
A
#
# COMPACT_ATOMS: atom_id res chain seq x y z
N MET A 1 -23.45 4.79 -57.69
CA MET A 1 -22.62 5.82 -57.01
C MET A 1 -23.04 5.80 -55.54
N LYS A 2 -22.49 4.94 -54.66
CA LYS A 2 -21.33 5.18 -53.76
C LYS A 2 -21.21 6.68 -53.43
N VAL A 3 -21.41 7.11 -52.18
CA VAL A 3 -20.45 6.96 -51.06
C VAL A 3 -21.18 6.81 -49.71
N LYS A 4 -20.75 5.80 -48.92
CA LYS A 4 -20.98 5.69 -47.48
C LYS A 4 -20.00 6.61 -46.75
N VAL A 5 -20.46 7.38 -45.77
CA VAL A 5 -19.58 8.07 -44.81
C VAL A 5 -19.57 7.27 -43.52
N ASN A 6 -18.37 6.77 -43.21
CA ASN A 6 -17.99 6.02 -42.02
C ASN A 6 -17.49 6.97 -40.92
N GLN A 7 -17.41 6.42 -39.69
CA GLN A 7 -16.65 6.88 -38.50
C GLN A 7 -17.30 8.03 -37.69
N ILE A 8 -17.33 8.01 -36.36
CA ILE A 8 -16.24 7.62 -35.44
C ILE A 8 -16.80 6.80 -34.26
N LEU A 9 -16.30 5.58 -34.13
CA LEU A 9 -16.39 4.73 -32.95
C LEU A 9 -15.12 5.02 -32.13
N THR A 10 -15.25 5.68 -30.98
CA THR A 10 -14.13 5.86 -30.07
C THR A 10 -13.94 4.57 -29.29
N ILE A 11 -13.08 3.69 -29.79
CA ILE A 11 -12.54 2.57 -29.01
C ILE A 11 -11.20 3.03 -28.43
N ILE A 12 -11.14 3.15 -27.11
CA ILE A 12 -9.86 3.25 -26.39
C ILE A 12 -9.42 1.80 -26.14
N ILE A 13 -8.51 1.30 -26.99
CA ILE A 13 -7.82 0.02 -26.78
C ILE A 13 -6.52 0.34 -26.06
N ILE A 14 -6.43 0.02 -24.77
CA ILE A 14 -5.17 -0.01 -24.03
C ILE A 14 -4.61 -1.42 -24.22
N TYR A 15 -3.51 -1.53 -24.96
CA TYR A 15 -2.70 -2.74 -24.99
C TYR A 15 -1.91 -2.82 -23.68
N THR A 16 -2.42 -3.57 -22.71
CA THR A 16 -1.58 -4.14 -21.65
C THR A 16 -0.95 -5.40 -22.24
N LEU A 17 0.36 -5.36 -22.47
CA LEU A 17 1.14 -6.56 -22.78
C LEU A 17 1.34 -7.34 -21.48
N SER A 18 0.31 -8.08 -21.07
CA SER A 18 0.38 -9.02 -19.96
C SER A 18 1.19 -10.23 -20.41
N ILE A 19 2.50 -10.25 -20.13
CA ILE A 19 3.28 -11.48 -20.22
C ILE A 19 2.86 -12.35 -19.03
N PHE A 20 1.78 -13.13 -19.21
CA PHE A 20 1.51 -14.25 -18.34
C PHE A 20 2.57 -15.32 -18.63
N SER A 21 3.48 -15.54 -17.70
CA SER A 21 4.23 -16.80 -17.63
C SER A 21 3.27 -17.91 -17.17
N VAL A 22 2.42 -18.40 -18.09
CA VAL A 22 1.71 -19.65 -17.87
C VAL A 22 2.68 -20.78 -18.19
N SER A 23 3.30 -21.34 -17.15
CA SER A 23 3.89 -22.67 -17.23
C SER A 23 2.75 -23.69 -17.31
N VAL A 24 2.19 -23.91 -18.51
CA VAL A 24 1.32 -25.07 -18.77
C VAL A 24 2.22 -26.30 -18.81
N LEU A 25 2.50 -26.89 -17.66
CA LEU A 25 2.75 -28.33 -17.63
C LEU A 25 1.41 -29.01 -17.75
N ALA A 26 1.14 -29.55 -18.94
CA ALA A 26 0.09 -30.53 -19.14
C ALA A 26 0.35 -31.74 -18.23
N GLN A 27 -0.24 -31.74 -17.03
CA GLN A 27 -0.37 -32.95 -16.25
C GLN A 27 -1.56 -33.72 -16.81
N ASP A 28 -1.23 -34.87 -17.40
CA ASP A 28 -2.15 -35.93 -17.78
C ASP A 28 -3.10 -36.22 -16.60
N LEU A 29 -4.38 -35.88 -16.77
CA LEU A 29 -5.45 -36.02 -15.77
C LEU A 29 -5.90 -37.49 -15.57
N SER A 30 -5.16 -38.48 -16.05
CA SER A 30 -5.62 -39.88 -16.10
C SER A 30 -4.90 -40.87 -15.16
N SER A 31 -4.02 -40.42 -14.26
CA SER A 31 -3.44 -41.32 -13.24
C SER A 31 -3.45 -40.72 -11.84
N GLU A 32 -4.22 -41.32 -10.94
CA GLU A 32 -4.09 -41.05 -9.51
C GLU A 32 -2.66 -41.42 -9.06
N PRO A 33 -1.91 -40.48 -8.44
CA PRO A 33 -0.55 -40.76 -8.03
C PRO A 33 -0.55 -41.85 -6.94
N LYS A 34 0.31 -42.85 -7.10
CA LYS A 34 0.49 -43.91 -6.11
C LYS A 34 0.84 -43.30 -4.76
N ILE A 35 0.29 -43.85 -3.68
CA ILE A 35 0.46 -43.36 -2.29
C ILE A 35 1.94 -43.17 -1.93
N ASP A 36 2.84 -43.99 -2.43
CA ASP A 36 4.28 -43.87 -2.16
C ASP A 36 4.91 -42.67 -2.88
N THR A 37 4.46 -42.35 -4.09
CA THR A 37 4.86 -41.12 -4.82
C THR A 37 4.35 -39.88 -4.09
N VAL A 38 3.13 -39.93 -3.55
CA VAL A 38 2.57 -38.85 -2.72
C VAL A 38 3.38 -38.68 -1.45
N LYS A 39 3.74 -39.77 -0.75
CA LYS A 39 4.60 -39.73 0.45
C LYS A 39 6.00 -39.19 0.16
N GLU A 40 6.58 -39.55 -0.98
CA GLU A 40 7.91 -39.11 -1.38
C GLU A 40 7.93 -37.62 -1.81
N MET A 41 6.88 -37.15 -2.49
CA MET A 41 6.65 -35.73 -2.79
C MET A 41 6.43 -34.93 -1.51
N ILE A 42 5.59 -35.44 -0.61
CA ILE A 42 5.36 -34.94 0.75
C ILE A 42 6.73 -34.81 1.40
N GLN A 43 7.50 -35.89 1.60
CA GLN A 43 8.82 -35.89 2.24
C GLN A 43 9.83 -34.91 1.63
N LYS A 44 9.93 -34.82 0.30
CA LYS A 44 10.80 -33.84 -0.38
C LYS A 44 10.43 -32.39 -0.06
N GLU A 45 9.16 -32.12 0.18
CA GLU A 45 8.69 -30.82 0.66
C GLU A 45 9.07 -30.58 2.14
N TYR A 46 9.11 -31.62 3.00
CA TYR A 46 9.59 -31.50 4.39
C TYR A 46 11.12 -31.26 4.49
N GLU A 47 11.89 -31.67 3.47
CA GLU A 47 13.36 -31.55 3.49
C GLU A 47 13.89 -30.24 2.87
N LYS A 48 13.02 -29.37 2.35
CA LYS A 48 13.46 -28.07 1.84
C LYS A 48 14.07 -27.25 2.98
N LYS A 49 15.36 -26.99 2.89
CA LYS A 49 16.06 -26.07 3.81
C LYS A 49 15.39 -24.69 3.72
N TRP A 50 15.36 -23.95 4.83
CA TRP A 50 14.63 -22.68 4.94
C TRP A 50 14.95 -21.68 3.82
N TYR A 51 16.20 -21.64 3.34
CA TYR A 51 16.64 -20.75 2.27
C TYR A 51 16.09 -21.14 0.89
N ASN A 52 15.69 -22.41 0.69
CA ASN A 52 14.99 -22.87 -0.51
C ASN A 52 13.48 -22.57 -0.44
N GLN A 53 12.98 -22.05 0.70
CA GLN A 53 11.61 -21.58 0.89
C GLN A 53 11.52 -20.05 0.76
N VAL A 54 12.64 -19.38 0.48
CA VAL A 54 12.66 -17.93 0.24
C VAL A 54 12.31 -17.68 -1.22
N ASN A 55 11.23 -16.92 -1.41
CA ASN A 55 10.79 -16.44 -2.71
C ASN A 55 11.40 -15.06 -2.97
N PHE A 56 11.81 -14.86 -4.21
CA PHE A 56 12.25 -13.56 -4.72
C PHE A 56 11.29 -13.16 -5.83
N SER A 57 10.65 -12.02 -5.69
CA SER A 57 9.81 -11.41 -6.72
C SER A 57 10.15 -9.93 -6.84
N GLY A 58 9.52 -9.24 -7.79
CA GLY A 58 9.79 -7.84 -8.03
C GLY A 58 9.29 -7.42 -9.39
N PHE A 59 9.37 -6.12 -9.66
CA PHE A 59 8.95 -5.54 -10.92
C PHE A 59 9.69 -4.25 -11.23
N VAL A 60 9.55 -3.82 -12.49
CA VAL A 60 9.98 -2.51 -12.99
C VAL A 60 8.77 -1.89 -13.68
N ASP A 61 8.27 -0.77 -13.16
CA ASP A 61 7.13 -0.03 -13.68
C ASP A 61 7.62 1.26 -14.38
N VAL A 62 7.31 1.37 -15.67
CA VAL A 62 7.68 2.51 -16.52
C VAL A 62 6.46 3.01 -17.26
N TYR A 63 6.34 4.33 -17.39
CA TYR A 63 5.20 4.96 -18.05
C TYR A 63 5.60 6.12 -18.94
N TYR A 64 4.73 6.45 -19.88
CA TYR A 64 4.72 7.72 -20.60
C TYR A 64 3.40 8.42 -20.29
N ASN A 65 3.48 9.61 -19.69
CA ASN A 65 2.28 10.38 -19.37
C ASN A 65 2.09 11.52 -20.38
N TYR A 66 0.89 11.64 -20.91
CA TYR A 66 0.49 12.72 -21.80
C TYR A 66 -0.85 13.29 -21.36
N THR A 67 -0.86 14.58 -21.09
CA THR A 67 -2.05 15.36 -20.77
C THR A 67 -2.07 16.60 -21.65
N MET A 68 -3.27 16.96 -22.12
CA MET A 68 -3.47 18.15 -22.98
C MET A 68 -3.30 19.47 -22.22
N ASN A 69 -3.17 19.43 -20.89
CA ASN A 69 -2.84 20.59 -20.06
C ASN A 69 -1.42 21.10 -20.38
N ASN A 70 -1.25 22.42 -20.40
CA ASN A 70 -0.02 23.11 -20.83
C ASN A 70 1.16 23.02 -19.86
N SER A 71 1.06 22.27 -18.76
CA SER A 71 2.21 21.96 -17.91
C SER A 71 3.24 21.16 -18.71
N GLN A 72 4.40 21.74 -19.01
CA GLN A 72 5.51 21.09 -19.72
C GLN A 72 6.75 20.96 -18.81
N GLY A 73 7.56 19.93 -19.05
CA GLY A 73 8.83 19.71 -18.35
C GLY A 73 8.63 19.24 -16.90
N ALA A 74 9.34 19.86 -15.96
CA ALA A 74 9.32 19.53 -14.53
C ALA A 74 8.07 20.04 -13.77
N GLN A 75 7.11 20.64 -14.47
CA GLN A 75 5.88 21.15 -13.86
C GLN A 75 4.99 19.98 -13.40
N VAL A 76 4.65 19.98 -12.12
CA VAL A 76 3.81 18.95 -11.50
C VAL A 76 2.37 19.08 -12.00
N ASN A 77 1.84 18.00 -12.57
CA ASN A 77 0.43 17.84 -12.86
C ASN A 77 -0.30 17.31 -11.62
N HIS A 78 -1.28 18.06 -11.14
CA HIS A 78 -2.08 17.70 -9.97
C HIS A 78 -3.33 16.86 -10.30
N ALA A 79 -3.58 16.55 -11.57
CA ALA A 79 -4.74 15.76 -12.00
C ALA A 79 -4.67 14.27 -11.59
N GLY A 80 -3.48 13.76 -11.29
CA GLY A 80 -3.25 12.39 -10.82
C GLY A 80 -2.30 12.37 -9.62
N THR A 81 -2.20 11.24 -8.92
CA THR A 81 -1.40 11.08 -7.71
C THR A 81 -0.05 10.41 -7.96
N MET A 82 0.02 9.44 -8.89
CA MET A 82 1.22 8.63 -9.15
C MET A 82 1.95 8.97 -10.47
N HIS A 83 1.37 9.84 -11.32
CA HIS A 83 1.94 10.25 -12.61
C HIS A 83 1.99 11.79 -12.72
N LYS A 84 2.90 12.41 -11.98
CA LYS A 84 2.96 13.87 -11.82
C LYS A 84 3.57 14.63 -13.00
N TYR A 85 4.19 13.94 -13.94
CA TYR A 85 5.02 14.60 -14.94
C TYR A 85 4.46 14.44 -16.35
N ASN A 86 4.35 15.51 -17.12
CA ASN A 86 3.69 15.50 -18.44
C ASN A 86 4.70 15.39 -19.61
N LYS A 87 4.28 14.71 -20.68
CA LYS A 87 5.00 14.50 -21.96
C LYS A 87 6.38 13.88 -21.78
N GLN A 88 6.53 12.97 -20.84
CA GLN A 88 7.81 12.32 -20.56
C GLN A 88 7.66 10.85 -20.19
N PHE A 89 8.73 10.10 -20.46
CA PHE A 89 8.93 8.78 -19.91
C PHE A 89 9.46 8.89 -18.49
N ALA A 90 8.98 8.02 -17.61
CA ALA A 90 9.43 7.96 -16.23
C ALA A 90 9.37 6.53 -15.69
N VAL A 91 10.21 6.26 -14.70
CA VAL A 91 10.16 5.04 -13.89
C VAL A 91 9.27 5.33 -12.69
N SER A 92 8.13 4.66 -12.59
CA SER A 92 7.20 4.82 -11.48
C SER A 92 7.76 4.18 -10.22
N SER A 93 8.10 2.91 -10.29
CA SER A 93 8.77 2.17 -9.23
C SER A 93 9.56 0.97 -9.76
N VAL A 94 10.55 0.57 -8.99
CA VAL A 94 11.29 -0.68 -9.10
C VAL A 94 11.23 -1.32 -7.73
N GLU A 95 10.80 -2.57 -7.67
CA GLU A 95 10.64 -3.30 -6.42
C GLU A 95 11.34 -4.65 -6.46
N LEU A 96 11.91 -5.04 -5.32
CA LEU A 96 12.45 -6.36 -5.03
C LEU A 96 11.84 -6.85 -3.72
N ASP A 97 11.09 -7.95 -3.81
CA ASP A 97 10.44 -8.61 -2.68
C ASP A 97 11.24 -9.85 -2.32
N ILE A 98 11.46 -10.02 -1.03
CA ILE A 98 12.13 -11.18 -0.46
C ILE A 98 11.25 -11.69 0.67
N GLU A 99 10.61 -12.84 0.47
CA GLU A 99 9.70 -13.38 1.45
C GLU A 99 9.91 -14.86 1.71
N LYS A 100 9.64 -15.26 2.94
CA LYS A 100 9.41 -16.65 3.32
C LYS A 100 8.06 -16.71 3.99
N VAL A 101 7.11 -17.37 3.36
CA VAL A 101 5.76 -17.53 3.91
C VAL A 101 5.81 -18.46 5.13
N PRO A 102 5.13 -18.11 6.24
CA PRO A 102 5.02 -19.00 7.38
C PRO A 102 4.01 -20.13 7.05
N GLU A 103 4.40 -21.37 7.33
CA GLU A 103 3.57 -22.54 7.05
C GLU A 103 3.39 -23.39 8.31
N LYS A 104 2.38 -24.26 8.33
CA LYS A 104 2.14 -25.17 9.48
C LYS A 104 3.38 -25.97 9.90
N LYS A 105 4.22 -26.35 8.94
CA LYS A 105 5.46 -27.13 9.17
C LYS A 105 6.69 -26.25 9.38
N SER A 106 6.64 -25.01 8.91
CA SER A 106 7.71 -24.01 9.00
C SER A 106 7.09 -22.73 9.57
N PRO A 107 6.75 -22.72 10.88
CA PRO A 107 5.79 -21.78 11.49
C PRO A 107 6.35 -20.38 11.71
N TRP A 108 7.41 -20.01 10.99
CA TRP A 108 7.99 -18.69 10.99
C TRP A 108 8.25 -18.25 9.56
N GLY A 109 8.23 -16.94 9.34
CA GLY A 109 8.43 -16.34 8.03
C GLY A 109 8.90 -14.91 8.17
N PHE A 110 9.11 -14.27 7.03
CA PHE A 110 9.43 -12.84 6.97
C PHE A 110 9.08 -12.31 5.59
N ARG A 111 8.97 -10.99 5.48
CA ARG A 111 8.88 -10.27 4.20
C ARG A 111 9.70 -8.99 4.28
N ILE A 112 10.46 -8.72 3.23
CA ILE A 112 11.31 -7.56 3.05
C ILE A 112 11.11 -7.08 1.61
N ASP A 113 10.59 -5.86 1.46
CA ASP A 113 10.28 -5.28 0.15
C ASP A 113 11.12 -4.01 -0.01
N PHE A 114 12.01 -4.01 -1.00
CA PHE A 114 12.81 -2.84 -1.36
C PHE A 114 12.20 -2.17 -2.58
N GLN A 115 11.73 -0.93 -2.43
CA GLN A 115 11.13 -0.18 -3.52
C GLN A 115 11.81 1.18 -3.72
N ASN A 116 12.01 1.60 -4.96
CA ASN A 116 12.43 2.97 -5.29
C ASN A 116 11.74 3.45 -6.57
N GLY A 117 11.58 4.76 -6.75
CA GLY A 117 10.97 5.37 -7.92
C GLY A 117 10.18 6.62 -7.57
N GLN A 118 9.51 7.21 -8.57
CA GLN A 118 8.72 8.41 -8.40
C GLN A 118 7.49 8.21 -7.49
N ASN A 119 6.90 7.00 -7.48
CA ASN A 119 5.74 6.70 -6.65
C ASN A 119 6.08 6.64 -5.15
N ASN A 120 7.32 6.27 -4.83
CA ASN A 120 7.78 6.03 -3.47
C ASN A 120 7.63 7.25 -2.53
N ALA A 121 7.76 8.46 -3.07
CA ALA A 121 7.57 9.71 -2.33
C ALA A 121 6.12 9.94 -1.86
N PHE A 122 5.15 9.23 -2.43
CA PHE A 122 3.72 9.36 -2.10
C PHE A 122 3.21 8.24 -1.18
N GLN A 123 3.96 7.14 -1.08
CA GLN A 123 3.60 5.99 -0.24
C GLN A 123 3.92 6.23 1.24
N GLU A 124 4.99 6.98 1.52
CA GLU A 124 5.33 7.45 2.87
C GLU A 124 5.14 8.95 2.97
N ASN A 125 4.04 9.37 3.57
CA ASN A 125 3.91 10.76 3.98
C ASN A 125 4.91 11.01 5.12
N SER A 126 6.05 11.62 4.80
CA SER A 126 6.99 12.08 5.84
C SER A 126 6.23 13.06 6.71
N SER A 127 5.83 12.63 7.90
CA SER A 127 4.94 13.42 8.77
C SER A 127 5.47 14.83 9.07
N TYR A 128 6.76 15.12 8.83
CA TYR A 128 7.24 16.48 8.58
C TYR A 128 8.40 16.46 7.60
N VAL A 129 8.26 17.16 6.48
CA VAL A 129 9.35 17.41 5.53
C VAL A 129 10.29 18.46 6.12
N SER A 130 11.08 18.09 7.14
CA SER A 130 12.27 18.86 7.47
C SER A 130 13.49 18.06 7.05
N ASN A 131 14.08 18.48 5.93
CA ASN A 131 15.44 18.18 5.44
C ASN A 131 15.64 17.04 4.44
N SER A 132 14.61 16.52 3.77
CA SER A 132 14.81 15.53 2.68
C SER A 132 15.57 14.26 3.11
N ILE A 133 15.63 13.99 4.42
CA ILE A 133 16.23 12.76 4.96
C ILE A 133 15.12 11.71 4.95
N PHE A 134 15.07 10.99 3.84
CA PHE A 134 14.16 9.87 3.60
C PHE A 134 14.63 8.64 4.39
N ASN A 135 14.26 8.54 5.67
CA ASN A 135 14.62 7.37 6.47
C ASN A 135 13.60 6.25 6.21
N MET A 136 14.10 5.13 5.66
CA MET A 136 13.34 3.92 5.29
C MET A 136 12.42 4.00 4.08
N ASN A 137 12.42 5.09 3.29
CA ASN A 137 11.62 5.16 2.07
C ASN A 137 11.94 4.04 1.08
N MET A 138 13.17 3.53 1.05
CA MET A 138 13.52 2.41 0.16
C MET A 138 13.03 1.04 0.65
N LEU A 139 12.57 0.95 1.90
CA LEU A 139 12.13 -0.28 2.53
C LEU A 139 10.62 -0.20 2.73
N GLN A 140 9.84 -0.63 1.74
CA GLN A 140 8.39 -0.54 1.77
C GLN A 140 7.80 -1.40 2.89
N GLN A 141 8.22 -2.67 2.96
CA GLN A 141 7.81 -3.60 4.00
C GLN A 141 9.02 -4.29 4.64
N ALA A 142 8.92 -4.53 5.94
CA ALA A 142 9.89 -5.33 6.70
C ALA A 142 9.21 -5.87 7.96
N TYR A 143 8.78 -7.13 7.91
CA TYR A 143 8.15 -7.77 9.06
C TYR A 143 8.53 -9.24 9.18
N VAL A 144 8.43 -9.75 10.41
CA VAL A 144 8.53 -11.18 10.72
C VAL A 144 7.13 -11.75 10.93
N SER A 145 6.98 -13.02 10.61
CA SER A 145 5.71 -13.73 10.71
C SER A 145 5.85 -14.99 11.55
N LEU A 146 4.83 -15.30 12.33
CA LEU A 146 4.68 -16.54 13.06
C LEU A 146 3.30 -17.15 12.74
N TYR A 147 3.27 -18.46 12.50
CA TYR A 147 2.04 -19.20 12.23
C TYR A 147 1.78 -20.20 13.35
N PHE A 148 0.61 -20.07 13.96
CA PHE A 148 0.11 -20.96 14.99
C PHE A 148 -0.98 -21.85 14.40
N PRO A 149 -0.80 -23.18 14.36
CA PRO A 149 -1.79 -24.12 13.83
C PRO A 149 -2.93 -24.39 14.83
N ILE A 150 -3.45 -23.33 15.44
CA ILE A 150 -4.59 -23.37 16.36
C ILE A 150 -5.85 -23.09 15.54
N TYR A 151 -6.91 -23.89 15.70
CA TYR A 151 -8.10 -23.88 14.84
C TYR A 151 -7.73 -24.06 13.35
N LYS A 152 -8.18 -23.16 12.46
CA LYS A 152 -7.83 -23.17 11.03
C LYS A 152 -6.52 -22.42 10.71
N GLY A 153 -5.84 -21.89 11.72
CA GLY A 153 -4.59 -21.16 11.59
C GLY A 153 -4.72 -19.70 12.01
N ILE A 154 -3.76 -19.25 12.80
CA ILE A 154 -3.58 -17.85 13.17
C ILE A 154 -2.17 -17.44 12.75
N GLN A 155 -2.07 -16.40 11.94
CA GLN A 155 -0.81 -15.78 11.58
C GLN A 155 -0.64 -14.48 12.36
N PHE A 156 0.55 -14.28 12.92
CA PHE A 156 0.93 -13.07 13.62
C PHE A 156 2.13 -12.45 12.92
N ASP A 157 1.99 -11.19 12.51
CA ASP A 157 3.05 -10.44 11.83
C ASP A 157 3.43 -9.22 12.66
N MET A 158 4.73 -8.90 12.73
CA MET A 158 5.26 -7.75 13.46
C MET A 158 6.32 -7.03 12.63
N GLY A 159 6.19 -5.72 12.50
CA GLY A 159 7.15 -4.87 11.80
C GLY A 159 6.49 -3.75 11.01
N LYS A 160 7.17 -3.31 9.96
CA LYS A 160 6.69 -2.32 9.00
C LYS A 160 5.94 -3.04 7.89
N MET A 161 4.69 -2.68 7.66
CA MET A 161 3.80 -3.35 6.71
C MET A 161 2.84 -2.36 6.06
N THR A 162 2.29 -2.74 4.91
CA THR A 162 1.21 -1.97 4.30
C THR A 162 -0.01 -1.96 5.21
N SER A 163 -0.59 -0.78 5.34
CA SER A 163 -1.77 -0.49 6.15
C SER A 163 -3.02 -1.07 5.50
N HIS A 164 -3.89 -1.70 6.28
CA HIS A 164 -5.18 -2.18 5.76
C HIS A 164 -6.20 -1.06 5.49
N ALA A 165 -5.83 0.19 5.77
CA ALA A 165 -6.64 1.37 5.50
C ALA A 165 -6.87 1.60 4.00
N GLU A 166 -5.92 1.13 3.18
CA GLU A 166 -5.86 1.43 1.77
C GLU A 166 -7.09 0.92 1.00
N VAL A 167 -7.58 1.74 0.08
CA VAL A 167 -8.67 1.40 -0.85
C VAL A 167 -8.07 1.01 -2.20
N ASP A 168 -7.03 1.73 -2.61
CA ASP A 168 -6.26 1.53 -3.83
C ASP A 168 -4.94 0.83 -3.50
N ALA A 169 -4.34 0.16 -4.50
CA ALA A 169 -3.05 -0.47 -4.33
C ALA A 169 -1.95 0.59 -4.16
N ILE A 170 -0.94 0.27 -3.34
CA ILE A 170 0.19 1.16 -3.09
C ILE A 170 1.12 1.24 -4.33
N GLU A 171 1.17 0.18 -5.15
CA GLU A 171 1.86 0.14 -6.45
C GLU A 171 0.95 0.62 -7.59
N SER A 172 1.45 1.54 -8.43
CA SER A 172 0.69 2.08 -9.58
C SER A 172 0.23 1.01 -10.55
N LYS A 173 1.05 -0.02 -10.81
CA LYS A 173 0.75 -1.13 -11.73
C LYS A 173 -0.50 -1.92 -11.36
N ASP A 174 -0.85 -1.97 -10.08
CA ASP A 174 -1.97 -2.78 -9.57
C ASP A 174 -3.28 -1.99 -9.50
N ASN A 175 -3.22 -0.69 -9.84
CA ASN A 175 -4.38 0.17 -9.91
C ASN A 175 -4.97 0.19 -11.33
N TYR A 176 -6.27 -0.04 -11.46
CA TYR A 176 -6.99 0.04 -12.75
C TYR A 176 -6.80 1.38 -13.46
N THR A 177 -6.76 2.47 -12.70
CA THR A 177 -6.57 3.83 -13.22
C THR A 177 -5.10 4.26 -13.29
N TYR A 178 -4.14 3.36 -12.99
CA TYR A 178 -2.70 3.64 -12.85
C TYR A 178 -2.35 4.68 -11.75
N THR A 179 -3.36 5.26 -11.14
CA THR A 179 -3.29 6.28 -10.11
C THR A 179 -4.32 5.96 -9.05
N MET A 180 -4.12 6.53 -7.87
CA MET A 180 -5.07 6.38 -6.77
C MET A 180 -6.24 7.34 -6.92
N GLY A 181 -7.40 6.90 -6.44
CA GLY A 181 -8.57 7.74 -6.27
C GLY A 181 -8.38 8.77 -5.15
N TYR A 182 -9.26 9.77 -5.14
CA TYR A 182 -9.24 10.82 -4.12
C TYR A 182 -9.42 10.28 -2.69
N LEU A 183 -10.13 9.16 -2.54
CA LEU A 183 -10.35 8.52 -1.24
C LEU A 183 -9.04 8.02 -0.62
N SER A 184 -8.09 7.55 -1.42
CA SER A 184 -6.79 7.07 -0.94
C SER A 184 -5.78 8.19 -0.73
N TYR A 185 -6.01 9.38 -1.28
CA TYR A 185 -5.04 10.48 -1.27
C TYR A 185 -4.56 10.94 0.12
N ASN A 186 -5.34 10.71 1.17
CA ASN A 186 -4.98 11.04 2.56
C ASN A 186 -5.00 9.82 3.49
N ILE A 187 -5.11 8.61 2.93
CA ILE A 187 -5.07 7.40 3.72
C ILE A 187 -3.61 6.95 3.80
N PRO A 188 -3.08 6.67 4.99
CA PRO A 188 -1.70 6.24 5.08
C PRO A 188 -1.50 4.82 4.56
N PHE A 189 -0.43 4.61 3.80
CA PHE A 189 -0.16 3.33 3.14
C PHE A 189 0.75 2.40 3.93
N ILE A 190 1.62 2.93 4.78
CA ILE A 190 2.60 2.12 5.50
C ILE A 190 2.51 2.42 7.00
N ALA A 191 2.44 1.36 7.80
CA ALA A 191 2.37 1.45 9.25
C ALA A 191 3.34 0.45 9.91
N THR A 192 3.91 0.86 11.04
CA THR A 192 4.70 -0.03 11.90
C THR A 192 3.83 -0.51 13.05
N GLY A 193 3.85 -1.82 13.31
CA GLY A 193 3.08 -2.41 14.38
C GLY A 193 2.98 -3.93 14.27
N ALA A 194 1.83 -4.48 14.66
CA ALA A 194 1.55 -5.90 14.61
C ALA A 194 0.13 -6.18 14.09
N ARG A 195 -0.05 -7.32 13.43
CA ARG A 195 -1.36 -7.83 13.04
C ARG A 195 -1.52 -9.30 13.37
N ALA A 196 -2.75 -9.70 13.70
CA ALA A 196 -3.13 -11.09 13.93
C ALA A 196 -4.27 -11.45 12.97
N LYS A 197 -4.00 -12.33 12.01
CA LYS A 197 -4.97 -12.84 11.05
C LYS A 197 -5.42 -14.24 11.45
N ALA A 198 -6.71 -14.40 11.69
CA ALA A 198 -7.36 -15.66 11.98
C ALA A 198 -8.19 -16.12 10.78
N THR A 199 -7.92 -17.34 10.29
CA THR A 199 -8.78 -17.99 9.31
C THR A 199 -10.03 -18.50 10.02
N LEU A 200 -11.19 -17.93 9.70
CA LEU A 200 -12.46 -18.28 10.35
C LEU A 200 -13.13 -19.48 9.66
N SER A 201 -13.10 -19.50 8.33
CA SER A 201 -13.64 -20.56 7.50
C SER A 201 -12.85 -20.69 6.19
N ASP A 202 -13.32 -21.52 5.26
CA ASP A 202 -12.66 -21.65 3.95
C ASP A 202 -12.89 -20.40 3.06
N SER A 203 -13.82 -19.53 3.46
CA SER A 203 -14.20 -18.32 2.71
C SER A 203 -14.03 -17.03 3.50
N TRP A 204 -13.67 -17.08 4.79
CA TRP A 204 -13.63 -15.90 5.65
C TRP A 204 -12.39 -15.87 6.52
N ALA A 205 -11.79 -14.68 6.61
CA ALA A 205 -10.71 -14.38 7.53
C ALA A 205 -10.99 -13.07 8.27
N PHE A 206 -10.51 -13.00 9.51
CA PHE A 206 -10.56 -11.79 10.32
C PHE A 206 -9.15 -11.41 10.74
N THR A 207 -8.83 -10.12 10.63
CA THR A 207 -7.53 -9.59 11.02
C THR A 207 -7.71 -8.44 12.00
N LEU A 208 -6.93 -8.47 13.06
CA LEU A 208 -6.80 -7.40 14.04
C LEU A 208 -5.44 -6.71 13.84
N TYR A 209 -5.43 -5.38 13.87
CA TYR A 209 -4.25 -4.56 13.63
C TYR A 209 -4.00 -3.65 14.85
N PHE A 210 -2.74 -3.57 15.24
CA PHE A 210 -2.24 -2.64 16.25
C PHE A 210 -1.05 -1.90 15.66
N TYR A 211 -1.21 -0.63 15.38
CA TYR A 211 -0.16 0.21 14.82
C TYR A 211 0.29 1.24 15.85
N ASP A 212 1.58 1.54 15.83
CA ASP A 212 2.14 2.66 16.60
C ASP A 212 1.50 3.97 16.15
N ASN A 213 1.37 4.14 14.84
CA ASN A 213 0.60 5.18 14.19
C ASN A 213 0.30 4.73 12.75
N VAL A 214 -0.85 5.11 12.20
CA VAL A 214 -1.12 4.92 10.78
C VAL A 214 -0.51 6.02 9.91
N THR A 215 -0.31 7.26 10.36
CA THR A 215 0.15 8.42 9.55
C THR A 215 1.54 8.31 8.90
N GLY A 216 2.19 7.14 8.99
CA GLY A 216 3.46 6.84 8.36
C GLY A 216 4.67 7.06 9.25
N THR A 217 5.83 6.74 8.69
CA THR A 217 7.13 6.98 9.28
C THR A 217 7.63 8.37 8.90
N GLY A 218 8.18 9.12 9.84
CA GLY A 218 8.63 10.48 9.61
C GLY A 218 9.73 10.91 10.55
N TYR A 219 10.13 12.17 10.40
CA TYR A 219 11.06 12.85 11.28
C TYR A 219 10.33 14.02 11.92
N ILE A 220 10.33 14.15 13.25
CA ILE A 220 9.78 15.35 13.91
C ILE A 220 10.95 16.26 14.26
N ASN A 221 10.93 17.49 13.75
CA ASN A 221 11.72 18.55 14.34
C ASN A 221 11.08 18.99 15.67
N TYR A 222 11.56 18.46 16.80
CA TYR A 222 11.07 18.86 18.12
C TYR A 222 11.44 20.32 18.45
N ASN A 223 12.54 20.83 17.88
CA ASN A 223 12.97 22.22 18.01
C ASN A 223 12.55 23.03 16.79
N LYS A 224 11.28 23.47 16.77
CA LYS A 224 10.68 24.41 15.77
C LYS A 224 11.46 25.72 15.53
N ARG A 225 12.61 25.93 16.17
CA ARG A 225 13.47 27.12 16.05
C ARG A 225 14.69 26.95 15.14
N ASN A 226 15.10 25.72 14.85
CA ASN A 226 16.22 25.50 13.94
C ASN A 226 15.68 25.12 12.57
N THR A 227 16.25 25.71 11.52
CA THR A 227 15.97 25.46 10.10
C THR A 227 17.21 24.96 9.35
N ASN A 228 18.33 24.75 10.05
CA ASN A 228 19.62 24.40 9.46
C ASN A 228 19.88 22.89 9.48
N ALA A 229 19.83 22.25 8.31
CA ALA A 229 19.96 20.80 8.11
C ALA A 229 21.18 20.13 8.80
N GLN A 230 22.29 20.86 8.97
CA GLN A 230 23.54 20.34 9.54
C GLN A 230 23.51 20.15 11.06
N GLU A 231 22.74 20.93 11.81
CA GLU A 231 22.72 20.85 13.29
C GLU A 231 21.85 19.68 13.79
N PHE A 232 20.96 19.16 12.94
CA PHE A 232 20.03 18.09 13.30
C PHE A 232 20.66 16.70 13.32
N LEU A 233 21.61 16.43 12.42
CA LEU A 233 22.38 15.18 12.39
C LEU A 233 23.39 15.07 13.55
N ALA A 234 23.55 16.15 14.31
CA ALA A 234 24.39 16.20 15.50
C ALA A 234 23.58 16.05 16.80
N ASP A 235 22.24 16.07 16.75
CA ASP A 235 21.40 15.87 17.94
C ASP A 235 21.41 14.39 18.35
N THR A 236 22.11 14.07 19.42
CA THR A 236 22.18 12.72 19.99
C THR A 236 21.07 12.44 21.01
N ASN A 237 20.24 13.44 21.36
CA ASN A 237 19.23 13.32 22.41
C ASN A 237 17.89 12.76 21.91
N GLN A 238 17.69 12.65 20.59
CA GLN A 238 16.43 12.18 19.99
C GLN A 238 16.69 11.16 18.88
N HIS A 239 15.82 10.15 18.78
CA HIS A 239 15.89 9.18 17.70
C HIS A 239 15.44 9.82 16.37
N TYR A 240 16.25 9.64 15.33
CA TYR A 240 15.99 10.09 13.96
C TYR A 240 14.82 9.40 13.27
N TYR A 241 14.36 8.28 13.82
CA TYR A 241 13.22 7.54 13.30
C TYR A 241 12.03 7.73 14.24
N ASN A 242 10.94 8.28 13.71
CA ASN A 242 9.72 8.52 14.44
C ASN A 242 8.53 7.92 13.67
N VAL A 243 7.78 7.02 14.31
CA VAL A 243 6.53 6.48 13.75
C VAL A 243 5.38 7.31 14.31
N GLY A 244 4.86 8.23 13.51
CA GLY A 244 3.80 9.15 13.90
C GLY A 244 4.24 10.31 14.81
N SER A 245 3.79 11.52 14.47
CA SER A 245 4.06 12.75 15.22
C SER A 245 3.59 12.74 16.70
N THR A 246 2.81 11.72 17.05
CA THR A 246 2.07 11.56 18.29
C THR A 246 2.28 10.14 18.81
N LYS A 247 2.31 9.94 20.14
CA LYS A 247 2.34 8.60 20.77
C LYS A 247 0.99 7.84 20.64
N ALA A 248 0.20 8.16 19.62
CA ALA A 248 -1.18 7.75 19.52
C ALA A 248 -1.32 6.43 18.77
N GLN A 249 -1.57 5.37 19.54
CA GLN A 249 -1.78 4.02 19.03
C GLN A 249 -3.04 3.96 18.17
N THR A 250 -2.97 3.22 17.09
CA THR A 250 -4.09 2.99 16.18
C THR A 250 -4.48 1.52 16.21
N VAL A 251 -5.78 1.25 16.31
CA VAL A 251 -6.33 -0.11 16.29
C VAL A 251 -7.24 -0.23 15.08
N GLY A 252 -7.14 -1.35 14.37
CA GLY A 252 -8.00 -1.60 13.23
C GLY A 252 -8.46 -3.04 13.13
N THR A 253 -9.53 -3.26 12.38
CA THR A 253 -10.04 -4.60 12.08
C THR A 253 -10.30 -4.74 10.59
N LYS A 254 -10.16 -5.96 10.08
CA LYS A 254 -10.57 -6.35 8.73
C LYS A 254 -11.31 -7.67 8.77
N LEU A 255 -12.50 -7.71 8.18
CA LEU A 255 -13.20 -8.95 7.84
C LEU A 255 -13.20 -9.08 6.33
N GLU A 256 -12.60 -10.13 5.80
CA GLU A 256 -12.53 -10.36 4.36
C GLU A 256 -13.00 -11.77 4.00
N GLY A 257 -13.70 -11.90 2.88
CA GLY A 257 -14.19 -13.19 2.42
C GLY A 257 -15.13 -13.15 1.24
N ASP A 258 -15.58 -14.33 0.82
CA ASP A 258 -16.56 -14.48 -0.25
C ASP A 258 -17.99 -14.45 0.27
N VAL A 259 -18.78 -13.50 -0.21
CA VAL A 259 -20.24 -13.44 0.01
C VAL A 259 -20.93 -14.41 -0.93
N VAL A 260 -20.49 -14.42 -2.20
CA VAL A 260 -20.86 -15.44 -3.18
C VAL A 260 -19.56 -16.01 -3.71
N LYS A 261 -19.33 -17.29 -3.42
CA LYS A 261 -18.11 -18.01 -3.79
C LYS A 261 -17.69 -17.69 -5.23
N GLU A 262 -16.44 -17.23 -5.39
CA GLU A 262 -15.81 -16.91 -6.70
C GLU A 262 -16.51 -15.83 -7.54
N LYS A 263 -17.54 -15.14 -7.00
CA LYS A 263 -18.32 -14.14 -7.74
C LYS A 263 -18.33 -12.78 -7.06
N VAL A 264 -18.51 -12.78 -5.74
CA VAL A 264 -18.61 -11.56 -4.94
C VAL A 264 -17.80 -11.74 -3.68
N SER A 265 -16.72 -10.98 -3.58
CA SER A 265 -15.92 -10.88 -2.35
C SER A 265 -16.27 -9.59 -1.63
N MET A 266 -16.21 -9.62 -0.30
CA MET A 266 -16.42 -8.47 0.58
C MET A 266 -15.21 -8.27 1.47
N SER A 267 -14.90 -7.00 1.72
CA SER A 267 -13.89 -6.58 2.68
C SER A 267 -14.46 -5.44 3.52
N TRP A 268 -14.56 -5.65 4.82
CA TRP A 268 -15.00 -4.64 5.78
C TRP A 268 -13.85 -4.26 6.70
N ASN A 269 -13.45 -3.00 6.65
CA ASN A 269 -12.27 -2.48 7.32
C ASN A 269 -12.67 -1.36 8.28
N THR A 270 -12.08 -1.38 9.47
CA THR A 270 -12.20 -0.29 10.43
C THR A 270 -10.83 0.13 10.95
N ILE A 271 -10.69 1.42 11.26
CA ILE A 271 -9.51 2.00 11.88
C ILE A 271 -9.96 3.05 12.88
N TYR A 272 -9.42 2.97 14.08
CA TYR A 272 -9.62 3.94 15.15
C TYR A 272 -8.27 4.38 15.67
N GLY A 273 -8.06 5.68 15.72
CA GLY A 273 -6.86 6.26 16.29
C GLY A 273 -7.11 7.66 16.80
N ASN A 274 -6.04 8.29 17.27
CA ASN A 274 -6.06 9.70 17.63
C ASN A 274 -4.81 10.41 17.13
N GLU A 275 -4.88 11.73 17.08
CA GLU A 275 -3.77 12.61 16.74
C GLU A 275 -3.82 13.86 17.62
N TYR A 276 -2.78 14.69 17.60
CA TYR A 276 -2.85 15.98 18.30
C TYR A 276 -3.84 16.86 17.58
N ALA A 277 -4.75 17.47 18.33
CA ALA A 277 -5.70 18.39 17.75
C ALA A 277 -4.96 19.59 17.16
N ASN A 278 -4.98 19.71 15.84
CA ASN A 278 -4.49 20.87 15.11
C ASN A 278 -5.69 21.65 14.64
N GLY A 279 -5.89 22.84 15.20
CA GLY A 279 -6.94 23.71 14.71
C GLY A 279 -6.69 24.11 13.25
N ARG A 280 -7.77 24.33 12.52
CA ARG A 280 -7.75 24.93 11.20
C ARG A 280 -8.30 26.33 11.30
N VAL A 281 -7.68 27.26 10.58
CA VAL A 281 -8.28 28.57 10.32
C VAL A 281 -9.59 28.33 9.58
N ASP A 282 -10.64 29.08 9.91
CA ASP A 282 -11.91 28.92 9.22
C ASP A 282 -11.76 29.19 7.72
N ASN A 283 -12.56 28.49 6.91
CA ASN A 283 -12.43 28.53 5.45
C ASN A 283 -12.57 29.98 4.91
N GLN A 284 -13.45 30.79 5.51
CA GLN A 284 -13.68 32.16 5.06
C GLN A 284 -12.41 33.02 5.25
N THR A 285 -11.79 32.95 6.42
CA THR A 285 -10.52 33.63 6.71
C THR A 285 -9.38 33.08 5.86
N TYR A 286 -9.32 31.77 5.61
CA TYR A 286 -8.31 31.18 4.72
C TYR A 286 -8.43 31.72 3.29
N TYR A 287 -9.62 31.64 2.69
CA TYR A 287 -9.85 32.10 1.32
C TYR A 287 -9.68 33.62 1.18
N TYR A 288 -10.14 34.39 2.16
CA TYR A 288 -9.95 35.84 2.15
C TYR A 288 -8.46 36.22 2.12
N ASN A 289 -7.64 35.58 2.97
CA ASN A 289 -6.20 35.85 3.01
C ASN A 289 -5.48 35.38 1.72
N GLN A 290 -5.89 34.26 1.14
CA GLN A 290 -5.37 33.81 -0.17
C GLN A 290 -5.68 34.81 -1.28
N ILE A 291 -6.91 35.32 -1.35
CA ILE A 291 -7.31 36.33 -2.34
C ILE A 291 -6.58 37.66 -2.09
N ALA A 292 -6.37 38.02 -0.82
CA ALA A 292 -5.70 39.25 -0.43
C ALA A 292 -4.15 39.18 -0.49
N ASN A 293 -3.56 38.03 -0.87
CA ASN A 293 -2.12 37.77 -0.72
C ASN A 293 -1.59 38.08 0.69
N ALA A 294 -2.41 37.88 1.71
CA ALA A 294 -2.09 38.12 3.10
C ALA A 294 -1.66 36.83 3.80
N PRO A 295 -0.79 36.89 4.83
CA PRO A 295 -0.41 35.71 5.60
C PRO A 295 -1.62 35.08 6.29
N THR A 296 -1.77 33.76 6.17
CA THR A 296 -2.80 33.02 6.91
C THR A 296 -2.50 33.10 8.42
N PRO A 297 -3.42 33.58 9.26
CA PRO A 297 -3.19 33.65 10.70
C PRO A 297 -2.93 32.26 11.30
N SER A 298 -2.16 32.21 12.37
CA SER A 298 -1.95 30.95 13.12
C SER A 298 -3.29 30.45 13.66
N SER A 299 -3.56 29.15 13.53
CA SER A 299 -4.76 28.56 14.10
C SER A 299 -4.88 28.89 15.60
N PRO A 300 -6.08 29.22 16.10
CA PRO A 300 -6.30 29.36 17.53
C PRO A 300 -5.89 28.07 18.27
N GLY A 301 -5.29 28.25 19.45
CA GLY A 301 -4.90 27.13 20.32
C GLY A 301 -6.13 26.35 20.78
N TYR A 302 -6.09 25.03 20.63
CA TYR A 302 -7.22 24.16 20.93
C TYR A 302 -7.33 23.87 22.44
N LYS A 303 -8.57 23.73 22.94
CA LYS A 303 -8.84 23.24 24.31
C LYS A 303 -8.69 21.72 24.43
N ILE A 304 -8.87 21.00 23.32
CA ILE A 304 -8.79 19.54 23.27
C ILE A 304 -7.37 19.16 22.86
N LYS A 305 -6.75 18.24 23.61
CA LYS A 305 -5.37 17.80 23.36
C LYS A 305 -5.28 16.79 22.20
N TYR A 306 -6.34 16.02 21.97
CA TYR A 306 -6.37 14.93 21.00
C TYR A 306 -7.65 14.97 20.15
N ASP A 307 -7.50 14.82 18.84
CA ASP A 307 -8.59 14.54 17.92
C ASP A 307 -8.65 13.03 17.67
N TYR A 308 -9.85 12.46 17.77
CA TYR A 308 -10.09 11.03 17.53
C TYR A 308 -10.73 10.85 16.16
N TYR A 309 -10.26 9.86 15.42
CA TYR A 309 -10.82 9.53 14.12
C TYR A 309 -11.24 8.05 14.06
N PHE A 310 -12.27 7.80 13.28
CA PHE A 310 -12.76 6.47 12.97
C PHE A 310 -13.04 6.39 11.46
N ILE A 311 -12.40 5.42 10.81
CA ILE A 311 -12.60 5.12 9.39
C ILE A 311 -13.33 3.77 9.32
N ASN A 312 -14.36 3.70 8.47
CA ASN A 312 -15.17 2.51 8.25
C ASN A 312 -15.45 2.36 6.75
N ASN A 313 -14.87 1.34 6.14
CA ASN A 313 -15.00 1.11 4.70
C ASN A 313 -15.50 -0.31 4.45
N ILE A 314 -16.52 -0.44 3.61
CA ILE A 314 -17.02 -1.74 3.13
C ILE A 314 -16.86 -1.75 1.61
N TYR A 315 -16.18 -2.77 1.11
CA TYR A 315 -15.94 -2.97 -0.31
C TYR A 315 -16.58 -4.27 -0.77
N PHE A 316 -17.17 -4.24 -1.97
CA PHE A 316 -17.61 -5.42 -2.69
C PHE A 316 -16.87 -5.50 -4.02
N THR A 317 -16.21 -6.64 -4.27
CA THR A 317 -15.52 -6.91 -5.53
C THR A 317 -16.32 -7.94 -6.30
N PHE A 318 -16.74 -7.56 -7.51
CA PHE A 318 -17.47 -8.43 -8.41
C PHE A 318 -16.51 -9.04 -9.43
N HIS A 319 -16.34 -10.35 -9.36
CA HIS A 319 -15.49 -11.09 -10.29
C HIS A 319 -16.31 -11.44 -11.53
N LEU A 320 -15.99 -10.83 -12.67
CA LEU A 320 -16.54 -11.21 -13.95
C LEU A 320 -15.89 -12.52 -14.37
N LEU A 321 -16.66 -13.61 -14.41
CA LEU A 321 -16.22 -14.90 -14.95
C LEU A 321 -15.59 -14.68 -16.33
N GLU A 322 -14.35 -15.13 -16.53
CA GLU A 322 -13.75 -15.20 -17.84
C GLU A 322 -14.61 -16.10 -18.74
N ARG A 323 -15.40 -15.46 -19.60
CA ARG A 323 -15.93 -16.08 -20.80
C ARG A 323 -15.50 -15.25 -21.99
N LEU A 324 -14.19 -15.24 -22.24
CA LEU A 324 -13.61 -14.79 -23.49
C LEU A 324 -13.03 -15.99 -24.22
N SER A 325 -13.91 -16.90 -24.64
CA SER A 325 -13.64 -17.75 -25.80
C SER A 325 -14.02 -16.94 -27.04
N PHE A 326 -13.01 -16.36 -27.70
CA PHE A 326 -13.12 -15.90 -29.08
C PHE A 326 -12.41 -16.88 -30.00
#